data_AF-A0A914GB43-F1
#
_entry.id   AF-A0A914GB43-F1
#
_cell.length_a   1.000
_cell.length_b   1.000
_cell.length_c   1.000
_cell.angle_alpha   90.00
_cell.angle_beta   90.00
_cell.angle_gamma   90.00
#
_symmetry.space_group_name_H-M   'P 1'
#
loop_
_entity.id
_entity.type
_entity.pdbx_description
1 polymer ?
#
loop_
_entity_poly.entity_id
_entity_poly.type
_entity_poly.pdbx_seq_one_letter_code
_entity_poly.pdbx_strand_id
1 'polypeptide(L)'
;MDQAIECLASEGQALRIDFNPLLATQVHLPKEALFAVIHSGAEYNKAASSYYNERVVECRIAAQIVAKRLVHCNWREIRTLRHLSEFLQKDFEDMIDVIDRHFGEESMSRENVLRELETTDDDLIEYSLNNNTTQ
;
A
#
# COMPACT_ATOMS: atom_id res chain seq x y z
N MET A 1 -3.09 -6.59 -9.79
CA MET A 1 -4.55 -6.45 -10.00
C MET A 1 -4.83 -6.55 -11.49
N ASP A 2 -4.27 -5.64 -12.27
CA ASP A 2 -4.45 -5.51 -13.72
C ASP A 2 -4.23 -6.84 -14.48
N GLN A 3 -3.10 -7.52 -14.23
CA GLN A 3 -2.81 -8.80 -14.87
C GLN A 3 -3.78 -9.91 -14.44
N ALA A 4 -4.21 -9.88 -13.17
CA ALA A 4 -5.12 -10.90 -12.65
C ALA A 4 -6.52 -10.76 -13.28
N ILE A 5 -7.03 -9.53 -13.42
CA ILE A 5 -8.32 -9.33 -14.10
C ILE A 5 -8.21 -9.64 -15.59
N GLU A 6 -7.10 -9.27 -16.24
CA GLU A 6 -6.87 -9.58 -17.66
C GLU A 6 -6.91 -11.10 -17.94
N CYS A 7 -6.31 -11.91 -17.07
CA CYS A 7 -6.26 -13.36 -17.25
C CYS A 7 -7.49 -14.12 -16.74
N LEU A 8 -8.19 -13.61 -15.71
CA LEU A 8 -9.23 -14.36 -14.99
C LEU A 8 -10.66 -13.86 -15.26
N ALA A 9 -10.81 -12.74 -15.98
CA ALA A 9 -12.12 -12.20 -16.32
C ALA A 9 -13.00 -13.19 -17.10
N SER A 10 -14.30 -13.08 -16.86
CA SER A 10 -15.33 -13.78 -17.62
C SER A 10 -16.39 -12.79 -18.05
N GLU A 11 -16.98 -13.02 -19.22
CA GLU A 11 -17.98 -12.13 -19.80
C GLU A 11 -19.15 -11.90 -18.83
N GLY A 12 -19.55 -10.63 -18.67
CA GLY A 12 -20.67 -10.23 -17.83
C GLY A 12 -20.43 -10.31 -16.31
N GLN A 13 -19.19 -10.53 -15.86
CA GLN A 13 -18.86 -10.62 -14.44
C GLN A 13 -17.78 -9.61 -14.03
N ALA A 14 -17.98 -8.96 -12.88
CA ALA A 14 -16.89 -8.32 -12.16
C ALA A 14 -16.17 -9.36 -11.29
N LEU A 15 -14.95 -9.07 -10.84
CA LEU A 15 -14.21 -9.94 -9.92
C LEU A 15 -13.82 -9.19 -8.65
N ARG A 16 -14.03 -9.83 -7.50
CA ARG A 16 -13.25 -9.54 -6.29
C ARG A 16 -11.96 -10.35 -6.38
N ILE A 17 -10.83 -9.64 -6.38
CA ILE A 17 -9.49 -10.24 -6.46
C ILE A 17 -8.80 -10.08 -5.11
N ASP A 18 -8.52 -11.20 -4.44
CA ASP A 18 -7.72 -11.24 -3.23
C ASP A 18 -6.28 -11.65 -3.56
N PHE A 19 -5.32 -11.23 -2.73
CA PHE A 19 -3.89 -11.52 -2.89
C PHE A 19 -3.37 -12.28 -1.68
N ASN A 20 -2.35 -13.12 -1.90
CA ASN A 20 -1.70 -13.94 -0.88
C ASN A 20 -2.67 -14.86 -0.10
N PRO A 21 -3.32 -15.86 -0.76
CA PRO A 21 -3.09 -16.31 -2.14
C PRO A 21 -3.92 -15.53 -3.19
N LEU A 22 -3.56 -15.66 -4.47
CA LEU A 22 -4.36 -15.09 -5.55
C LEU A 22 -5.68 -15.85 -5.68
N LEU A 23 -6.78 -15.17 -5.37
CA LEU A 23 -8.14 -15.70 -5.52
C LEU A 23 -8.99 -14.71 -6.31
N ALA A 24 -9.87 -15.22 -7.17
CA ALA A 24 -10.79 -14.41 -7.94
C ALA A 24 -12.21 -14.95 -7.77
N THR A 25 -13.08 -14.15 -7.17
CA THR A 25 -14.48 -14.49 -6.92
C THR A 25 -15.37 -13.62 -7.79
N GLN A 26 -16.32 -14.23 -8.49
CA GLN A 26 -17.27 -13.50 -9.32
C GLN A 26 -18.16 -12.59 -8.47
N VAL A 27 -18.42 -11.38 -8.99
CA VAL A 27 -19.29 -10.38 -8.39
C VAL A 27 -20.31 -9.96 -9.44
N HIS A 28 -21.59 -10.17 -9.12
CA HIS A 28 -22.69 -9.71 -9.96
C HIS A 28 -22.94 -8.22 -9.72
N LEU A 29 -22.89 -7.44 -10.79
CA LEU A 29 -23.22 -6.03 -10.76
C LEU A 29 -24.75 -5.83 -10.71
N PRO A 30 -25.25 -4.74 -10.09
CA PRO A 30 -26.67 -4.43 -10.09
C PRO A 30 -27.22 -4.27 -11.52
N LYS A 31 -28.37 -4.87 -11.82
CA LYS A 31 -28.96 -4.84 -13.18
C LYS A 31 -29.51 -3.48 -13.55
N GLU A 32 -29.91 -2.70 -12.55
CA GLU A 32 -30.51 -1.38 -12.71
C GLU A 32 -29.47 -0.25 -12.74
N ALA A 33 -28.17 -0.58 -12.72
CA ALA A 33 -27.08 0.38 -12.76
C ALA A 33 -26.19 0.18 -13.99
N LEU A 34 -25.59 1.28 -14.47
CA LEU A 34 -24.62 1.28 -15.55
C LEU A 34 -23.31 1.92 -15.10
N PHE A 35 -22.20 1.28 -15.47
CA PHE A 35 -20.85 1.84 -15.30
C PHE A 35 -20.44 2.51 -16.60
N ALA A 36 -20.22 3.83 -16.56
CA ALA A 36 -19.68 4.60 -17.68
C ALA A 36 -18.24 5.03 -17.37
N VAL A 37 -17.33 4.78 -18.30
CA VAL A 37 -15.93 5.25 -18.21
C VAL A 37 -15.77 6.45 -19.13
N ILE A 38 -15.39 7.59 -18.55
CA ILE A 38 -15.15 8.84 -19.29
C ILE A 38 -13.68 9.21 -19.13
N HIS A 39 -12.96 9.31 -20.25
CA HIS A 39 -11.56 9.70 -20.26
C HIS A 39 -11.41 11.19 -19.88
N SER A 40 -10.54 11.51 -18.94
CA SER A 40 -10.34 12.89 -18.44
C SER A 40 -9.71 13.83 -19.47
N GLY A 41 -9.10 13.28 -20.52
CA GLY A 41 -8.33 14.01 -21.53
C GLY A 41 -6.87 14.24 -21.15
N ALA A 42 -6.46 13.86 -19.94
CA ALA A 42 -5.08 13.92 -19.48
C ALA A 42 -4.42 12.54 -19.59
N GLU A 43 -3.23 12.48 -20.20
CA GLU A 43 -2.41 11.28 -20.25
C GLU A 43 -1.39 11.28 -19.12
N TYR A 44 -1.17 10.11 -18.52
CA TYR A 44 -0.18 9.96 -17.47
C TYR A 44 0.62 8.66 -17.66
N ASN A 45 1.92 8.82 -17.96
CA ASN A 45 2.82 7.69 -18.08
C ASN A 45 3.39 7.31 -16.70
N LYS A 46 2.77 6.31 -16.08
CA LYS A 46 3.13 5.78 -14.76
C LYS A 46 4.60 5.36 -14.63
N ALA A 47 5.22 4.88 -15.72
CA ALA A 47 6.61 4.41 -15.70
C ALA A 47 7.63 5.54 -15.89
N ALA A 48 7.18 6.72 -16.34
CA ALA A 48 8.06 7.85 -16.64
C ALA A 48 8.35 8.74 -15.42
N SER A 49 7.70 8.51 -14.27
CA SER A 49 7.91 9.30 -13.05
C SER A 49 7.90 8.43 -11.79
N SER A 50 8.31 9.01 -10.66
CA SER A 50 8.38 8.34 -9.36
C SER A 50 7.06 8.32 -8.59
N TYR A 51 6.07 9.13 -8.95
CA TYR A 51 4.91 9.40 -8.08
C TYR A 51 4.15 8.14 -7.64
N TYR A 52 4.00 7.15 -8.51
CA TYR A 52 3.39 5.89 -8.11
C TYR A 52 4.24 5.12 -7.09
N ASN A 53 5.55 5.05 -7.33
CA ASN A 53 6.47 4.35 -6.44
C ASN A 53 6.65 5.10 -5.11
N GLU A 54 6.54 6.43 -5.10
CA GLU A 54 6.50 7.23 -3.88
C GLU A 54 5.35 6.78 -2.98
N ARG A 55 4.12 6.65 -3.50
CA ARG A 55 2.99 6.13 -2.71
C ARG A 55 3.23 4.71 -2.20
N VAL A 56 3.89 3.86 -2.98
CA VAL A 56 4.26 2.50 -2.56
C VAL A 56 5.22 2.51 -1.37
N VAL A 57 6.27 3.34 -1.42
CA VAL A 57 7.26 3.40 -0.34
C VAL A 57 6.71 4.13 0.88
N GLU A 58 5.85 5.14 0.71
CA GLU A 58 5.17 5.80 1.82
C GLU A 58 4.33 4.81 2.64
N CYS A 59 3.50 3.98 1.99
CA CYS A 59 2.72 2.96 2.71
C CYS A 59 3.62 1.93 3.41
N ARG A 60 4.78 1.60 2.82
CA ARG A 60 5.75 0.69 3.43
C ARG A 60 6.38 1.31 4.68
N ILE A 61 6.89 2.53 4.56
CA ILE A 61 7.50 3.27 5.68
C ILE A 61 6.48 3.45 6.81
N ALA A 62 5.23 3.81 6.49
CA ALA A 62 4.18 3.93 7.48
C ALA A 62 3.96 2.62 8.25
N ALA A 63 3.92 1.49 7.54
CA ALA A 63 3.79 0.18 8.17
C ALA A 63 4.99 -0.15 9.09
N GLN A 64 6.21 0.16 8.64
CA GLN A 64 7.44 -0.08 9.39
C GLN A 64 7.55 0.77 10.65
N ILE A 65 7.15 2.04 10.59
CA ILE A 65 7.13 2.94 11.76
C ILE A 65 6.17 2.41 12.82
N VAL A 66 4.96 2.01 12.43
CA VAL A 66 3.99 1.45 13.39
C VAL A 66 4.53 0.15 13.99
N ALA A 67 5.11 -0.72 13.18
CA ALA A 67 5.73 -1.96 13.65
C ALA A 67 6.83 -1.70 14.69
N LYS A 68 7.71 -0.72 14.42
CA LYS A 68 8.78 -0.29 15.33
C LYS A 68 8.22 0.27 16.64
N ARG A 69 7.19 1.13 16.57
CA ARG A 69 6.59 1.81 17.73
C ARG A 69 5.82 0.87 18.64
N LEU A 70 5.03 -0.05 18.08
CA LEU A 70 4.10 -0.87 18.85
C LEU A 70 4.71 -2.18 19.36
N VAL A 71 5.57 -2.80 18.57
CA VAL A 71 5.95 -4.20 18.82
C VAL A 71 7.45 -4.39 19.01
N HIS A 72 8.25 -3.32 18.78
CA HIS A 72 9.71 -3.40 18.78
C HIS A 72 10.25 -4.58 17.96
N CYS A 73 9.53 -4.96 16.90
CA CYS A 73 9.90 -6.08 16.04
C CYS A 73 10.93 -5.64 14.99
N ASN A 74 11.42 -6.61 14.21
CA ASN A 74 12.27 -6.32 13.06
C ASN A 74 11.45 -5.67 11.94
N TRP A 75 11.24 -4.35 12.03
CA TRP A 75 10.47 -3.58 11.05
C TRP A 75 10.95 -3.77 9.60
N ARG A 76 12.23 -4.14 9.39
CA ARG A 76 12.80 -4.40 8.06
C ARG A 76 12.06 -5.51 7.29
N GLU A 77 11.39 -6.42 7.99
CA GLU A 77 10.59 -7.51 7.39
C GLU A 77 9.16 -7.07 7.01
N ILE A 78 8.69 -5.94 7.54
CA ILE A 78 7.36 -5.41 7.23
C ILE A 78 7.41 -4.68 5.90
N ARG A 79 6.59 -5.14 4.93
CA ARG A 79 6.61 -4.66 3.55
C ARG A 79 5.32 -3.99 3.08
N THR A 80 4.20 -4.27 3.77
CA THR A 80 2.87 -3.77 3.40
C THR A 80 2.04 -3.50 4.64
N LEU A 81 1.00 -2.65 4.51
CA LEU A 81 0.01 -2.41 5.56
C LEU A 81 -0.75 -3.68 5.95
N ARG A 82 -1.00 -4.59 4.99
CA ARG A 82 -1.61 -5.90 5.25
C ARG A 82 -0.71 -6.80 6.09
N HIS A 83 0.59 -6.86 5.79
CA HIS A 83 1.54 -7.63 6.60
C HIS A 83 1.55 -7.10 8.04
N LEU A 84 1.54 -5.77 8.22
CA LEU A 84 1.41 -5.17 9.55
C LEU A 84 0.11 -5.58 10.25
N SER A 85 -1.05 -5.50 9.58
CA SER A 85 -2.33 -5.84 10.20
C SER A 85 -2.40 -7.32 10.62
N GLU A 86 -1.87 -8.22 9.78
CA GLU A 86 -1.76 -9.65 10.08
C GLU A 86 -0.83 -9.89 11.26
N PHE A 87 0.31 -9.19 11.31
CA PHE A 87 1.26 -9.28 12.41
C PHE A 87 0.67 -8.78 13.74
N LEU A 88 -0.09 -7.68 13.70
CA LEU A 88 -0.81 -7.14 14.86
C LEU A 88 -2.08 -7.93 15.22
N GLN A 89 -2.53 -8.84 14.34
CA GLN A 89 -3.80 -9.56 14.46
C GLN A 89 -5.00 -8.61 14.58
N LYS A 90 -5.02 -7.57 13.75
CA LYS A 90 -6.05 -6.52 13.72
C LYS A 90 -6.82 -6.52 12.42
N ASP A 91 -8.12 -6.25 12.50
CA ASP A 91 -8.98 -6.06 11.34
C ASP A 91 -8.87 -4.64 10.77
N PHE A 92 -9.68 -4.32 9.76
CA PHE A 92 -9.63 -3.04 9.07
C PHE A 92 -9.97 -1.88 10.00
N GLU A 93 -11.04 -2.02 10.76
CA GLU A 93 -11.56 -1.02 11.69
C GLU A 93 -10.54 -0.71 12.79
N ASP A 94 -9.96 -1.75 13.40
CA ASP A 94 -8.89 -1.60 14.39
C ASP A 94 -7.65 -0.91 13.81
N MET A 95 -7.33 -1.16 12.54
CA MET A 95 -6.16 -0.57 11.89
C MET A 95 -6.33 0.92 11.60
N ILE A 96 -7.56 1.40 11.36
CA ILE A 96 -7.82 2.85 11.28
C ILE A 96 -7.41 3.53 12.60
N ASP A 97 -7.88 3.00 13.72
CA ASP A 97 -7.55 3.48 15.06
C ASP A 97 -6.04 3.45 15.35
N VAL A 98 -5.34 2.41 14.89
CA VAL A 98 -3.87 2.32 15.01
C VAL A 98 -3.21 3.45 14.24
N ILE A 99 -3.60 3.70 12.99
CA ILE A 99 -2.98 4.74 12.17
C ILE A 99 -3.26 6.13 12.77
N ASP A 100 -4.50 6.44 13.15
CA ASP A 100 -4.87 7.76 13.68
C ASP A 100 -4.16 8.10 14.99
N ARG A 101 -3.86 7.10 15.83
CA ARG A 101 -3.11 7.32 17.08
C ARG A 101 -1.62 7.52 16.87
N HIS A 102 -1.07 7.07 15.75
CA HIS A 102 0.37 7.08 15.49
C HIS A 102 0.78 8.11 14.44
N PHE A 103 -0.09 8.52 13.54
CA PHE A 103 0.19 9.56 12.56
C PHE A 103 -0.66 10.79 12.84
N GLY A 104 0.00 11.96 12.87
CA GLY A 104 -0.69 13.25 12.86
C GLY A 104 -0.95 13.73 11.42
N GLU A 105 -1.45 14.95 11.29
CA GLU A 105 -1.68 15.59 10.00
C GLU A 105 -0.40 16.11 9.32
N GLU A 106 0.70 16.20 10.05
CA GLU A 106 1.97 16.69 9.53
C GLU A 106 2.71 15.63 8.69
N SER A 107 3.22 16.02 7.53
CA SER A 107 4.01 15.14 6.68
C SER A 107 5.34 14.78 7.35
N MET A 108 5.72 13.51 7.31
CA MET A 108 7.01 13.07 7.82
C MET A 108 8.16 13.44 6.87
N SER A 109 9.16 14.14 7.40
CA SER A 109 10.44 14.34 6.71
C SER A 109 11.30 13.08 6.77
N ARG A 110 12.29 12.98 5.88
CA ARG A 110 13.26 11.88 5.87
C ARG A 110 14.03 11.78 7.18
N GLU A 111 14.43 12.90 7.77
CA GLU A 111 15.12 12.93 9.07
C GLU A 111 14.25 12.37 10.19
N ASN A 112 12.95 12.66 10.16
CA ASN A 112 12.00 12.11 11.12
C ASN A 112 11.84 10.59 10.91
N VAL A 113 11.75 10.10 9.67
CA VAL A 113 11.71 8.66 9.37
C VAL A 113 12.95 7.95 9.93
N LEU A 114 14.14 8.47 9.66
CA LEU A 114 15.40 7.89 10.14
C LEU A 114 15.46 7.83 11.67
N ARG A 115 14.98 8.89 12.32
CA ARG A 115 14.90 8.96 13.79
C ARG A 115 13.92 7.94 14.36
N GLU A 116 12.72 7.85 13.79
CA GLU A 116 11.66 6.94 14.25
C GLU A 116 12.03 5.46 14.08
N LEU A 117 12.68 5.11 12.97
CA LEU A 117 13.14 3.75 12.71
C LEU A 117 14.47 3.41 13.40
N GLU A 118 15.13 4.41 14.00
CA GLU A 118 16.46 4.32 14.60
C GLU A 118 17.47 3.68 13.64
N THR A 119 17.56 4.24 12.43
CA THR A 119 18.28 3.64 11.31
C THR A 119 19.15 4.65 10.56
N THR A 120 20.05 4.13 9.71
CA THR A 120 20.86 4.95 8.80
C THR A 120 20.15 5.18 7.47
N ASP A 121 20.64 6.15 6.70
CA ASP A 121 20.11 6.43 5.36
C ASP A 121 20.30 5.25 4.40
N ASP A 122 21.46 4.59 4.47
CA ASP A 122 21.77 3.40 3.68
C ASP A 122 20.77 2.26 3.98
N ASP A 123 20.48 2.00 5.25
CA ASP A 123 19.48 1.00 5.65
C ASP A 123 18.07 1.41 5.20
N LEU A 124 17.72 2.70 5.26
CA LEU A 124 16.42 3.16 4.78
C LEU A 124 16.28 2.89 3.27
N ILE A 125 17.33 3.17 2.50
CA ILE A 125 17.40 2.89 1.07
C ILE A 125 17.25 1.39 0.80
N GLU A 126 17.99 0.55 1.53
CA GLU A 126 17.98 -0.90 1.33
C GLU A 126 16.63 -1.54 1.66
N TYR A 127 16.06 -1.21 2.83
CA TYR A 127 14.90 -1.93 3.37
C TYR A 127 13.56 -1.26 3.09
N SER A 128 13.53 0.00 2.63
CA SER A 128 12.29 0.78 2.59
C SER A 128 12.04 1.46 1.24
N LEU A 129 13.07 1.90 0.53
CA LEU A 129 12.92 2.66 -0.71
C LEU A 129 12.99 1.77 -1.95
N ASN A 130 12.66 2.35 -3.10
CA ASN A 130 12.88 1.77 -4.42
C ASN A 130 13.88 2.65 -5.19
N ASN A 131 14.47 2.14 -6.28
CA ASN A 131 15.55 2.83 -7.03
C ASN A 131 15.22 4.28 -7.45
N ASN A 132 13.95 4.60 -7.72
CA ASN A 132 13.51 5.94 -8.14
C ASN A 132 12.82 6.75 -7.03
N THR A 133 12.98 6.36 -5.77
CA THR A 133 12.43 7.06 -4.60
C THR A 133 13.51 7.27 -3.53
N THR A 134 14.79 7.26 -3.92
CA THR A 134 15.92 7.40 -2.99
C THR A 134 16.22 8.84 -2.64
N GLN A 135 15.82 9.79 -3.50
CA GLN A 135 15.94 11.23 -3.28
C GLN A 135 14.93 11.74 -2.26
#